data_AF-A0A496X7Y2-F1
#
_entry.id   AF-A0A496X7Y2-F1
#
_cell.length_a   1.000
_cell.length_b   1.000
_cell.length_c   1.000
_cell.angle_alpha   90.00
_cell.angle_beta   90.00
_cell.angle_gamma   90.00
#
_symmetry.space_group_name_H-M   'P 1'
#
loop_
_entity.id
_entity.type
_entity.pdbx_description
1 polymer ?
#
loop_
_entity_poly.entity_id
_entity_poly.type
_entity_poly.pdbx_seq_one_letter_code
_entity_poly.pdbx_strand_id
1 'polypeptide(L)'
;MAAVAIDSLEYAHQLEAVGMPREQAEAVAKGLTTMFIHNFDSLVTRDYLDTRFSEFETRVEANMNKRFAEVDKHFASLRLELLGEVGHVREEIGNVR
;
A
#
# COMPACT_ATOMS: atom_id res chain seq x y z
N MET A 1 12.84 2.08 -11.87
CA MET A 1 12.85 0.76 -12.56
C MET A 1 14.21 0.46 -13.21
N ALA A 2 15.06 -0.32 -12.55
CA ALA A 2 16.04 -1.12 -13.31
C ALA A 2 15.31 -2.42 -13.67
N ALA A 3 14.57 -2.40 -14.79
CA ALA A 3 14.14 -3.66 -15.38
C ALA A 3 15.43 -4.42 -15.70
N VAL A 4 15.63 -5.57 -15.06
CA VAL A 4 16.66 -6.50 -15.52
C VAL A 4 16.19 -6.94 -16.89
N ALA A 5 16.65 -6.24 -17.93
CA ALA A 5 16.39 -6.61 -19.30
C ALA A 5 17.14 -7.92 -19.54
N ILE A 6 16.43 -8.95 -19.98
CA ILE A 6 17.07 -10.19 -20.41
C ILE A 6 17.89 -9.84 -21.66
N ASP A 7 19.22 -9.98 -21.57
CA ASP A 7 20.08 -9.92 -22.73
C ASP A 7 19.96 -11.23 -23.51
N SER A 8 19.09 -11.22 -24.52
CA SER A 8 18.80 -12.39 -25.34
C SER A 8 19.99 -12.80 -26.21
N LEU A 9 20.90 -11.88 -26.54
CA LEU A 9 22.10 -12.18 -27.30
C LEU A 9 23.13 -12.90 -26.43
N GLU A 10 23.37 -12.38 -25.22
CA GLU A 10 24.25 -13.03 -24.26
C GLU A 10 23.74 -14.43 -23.89
N TYR A 11 22.42 -14.58 -23.70
CA TYR A 11 21.81 -15.88 -23.44
C TYR A 11 21.95 -16.86 -24.62
N ALA A 12 21.80 -16.40 -25.86
CA ALA A 12 22.05 -17.25 -27.04
C ALA A 12 23.52 -17.72 -27.09
N HIS A 13 24.48 -16.84 -26.80
CA HIS A 13 25.90 -17.22 -26.75
C HIS A 13 26.19 -18.24 -25.64
N GLN A 14 25.53 -18.13 -24.48
CA GLN A 14 25.63 -19.12 -23.41
C GLN A 14 25.10 -20.50 -23.85
N LEU A 15 24.02 -20.53 -24.62
CA LEU A 15 23.47 -21.76 -25.20
C LEU A 15 24.41 -22.37 -26.24
N GLU A 16 25.01 -21.55 -27.11
CA GLU A 16 26.03 -22.00 -28.07
C GLU A 16 27.25 -22.60 -27.36
N ALA A 17 27.70 -21.97 -26.27
CA ALA A 17 28.84 -22.42 -25.48
C ALA A 17 28.65 -23.82 -24.85
N VAL A 18 27.41 -24.24 -24.62
CA VAL A 18 27.07 -25.60 -24.14
C VAL A 18 26.74 -26.58 -25.27
N GLY A 19 27.00 -26.20 -26.53
CA GLY A 19 26.89 -27.06 -27.70
C GLY A 19 25.54 -27.00 -28.42
N MET A 20 24.67 -26.04 -28.09
CA MET A 20 23.45 -25.82 -28.87
C MET A 20 23.78 -25.20 -30.23
N PRO A 21 23.25 -25.70 -31.36
CA PRO A 21 23.39 -25.05 -32.65
C PRO A 21 22.83 -23.63 -32.62
N ARG A 22 23.51 -22.69 -33.27
CA ARG A 22 23.18 -21.26 -33.26
C ARG A 22 21.71 -20.95 -33.56
N GLU A 23 21.14 -21.56 -34.60
CA GLU A 23 19.74 -21.34 -34.96
C GLU A 23 18.77 -21.75 -33.85
N GLN A 24 19.09 -22.83 -33.11
CA GLN A 24 18.29 -23.27 -31.97
C GLN A 24 18.49 -22.33 -30.77
N ALA A 25 19.72 -21.89 -30.51
CA ALA A 25 20.04 -20.94 -29.44
C ALA A 25 19.29 -19.62 -29.62
N GLU A 26 19.30 -19.08 -30.84
CA GLU A 26 18.56 -17.86 -31.21
C GLU A 26 17.05 -18.06 -31.06
N ALA A 27 16.49 -19.20 -31.48
CA ALA A 27 15.07 -19.51 -31.33
C ALA A 27 14.64 -19.59 -29.86
N VAL A 28 15.44 -20.24 -29.01
CA VAL A 28 15.19 -20.38 -27.56
C VAL A 28 15.27 -19.02 -26.88
N ALA A 29 16.30 -18.23 -27.15
CA ALA A 29 16.47 -16.90 -26.58
C ALA A 29 15.33 -15.94 -26.97
N LYS A 30 14.88 -16.02 -28.23
CA LYS A 30 13.72 -15.25 -28.71
C LYS A 30 12.44 -15.69 -28.02
N GLY A 31 12.21 -16.99 -27.85
CA GLY A 31 11.05 -17.52 -27.13
C GLY A 31 11.01 -17.08 -25.67
N LEU A 32 12.14 -17.11 -24.97
CA LEU A 32 12.26 -16.62 -23.59
C LEU A 32 11.93 -15.13 -23.51
N THR A 33 12.47 -14.33 -24.43
CA THR A 33 12.21 -12.88 -24.50
C THR A 33 10.73 -12.59 -24.72
N THR A 34 10.08 -13.30 -25.64
CA THR A 34 8.64 -13.15 -25.89
C THR A 34 7.80 -13.51 -24.67
N MET A 35 8.12 -14.62 -23.97
CA MET A 35 7.43 -15.00 -22.73
C MET A 35 7.62 -13.97 -21.62
N PHE A 36 8.82 -13.40 -21.50
CA PHE A 36 9.10 -12.39 -20.48
C PHE A 36 8.38 -11.07 -20.75
N ILE A 37 8.36 -10.61 -22.01
CA ILE A 37 7.63 -9.40 -22.42
C ILE A 37 6.12 -9.57 -22.22
N HIS A 38 5.56 -10.73 -22.55
CA HIS A 38 4.12 -10.96 -22.42
C HIS A 38 3.65 -10.98 -20.96
N ASN A 39 4.53 -11.28 -20.00
CA ASN A 39 4.23 -11.21 -18.58
C ASN A 39 4.65 -9.87 -17.94
N PHE A 40 5.27 -8.97 -18.69
CA PHE A 40 5.84 -7.74 -18.14
C PHE A 40 4.76 -6.78 -17.63
N ASP A 41 3.62 -6.72 -18.31
CA ASP A 41 2.47 -5.89 -17.92
C ASP A 41 1.78 -6.38 -16.63
N SER A 42 2.02 -7.62 -16.21
CA SER A 42 1.50 -8.17 -14.95
C SER A 42 2.47 -8.04 -13.78
N LEU A 43 3.71 -7.60 -14.02
CA LEU A 43 4.70 -7.43 -12.97
C LEU A 43 4.48 -6.11 -12.21
N VAL A 44 4.41 -6.22 -10.89
CA VAL A 44 4.37 -5.05 -10.01
C VAL A 44 5.78 -4.63 -9.68
N THR A 45 6.09 -3.34 -9.83
CA THR A 45 7.43 -2.80 -9.55
C THR A 45 7.57 -2.42 -8.09
N ARG A 46 8.81 -2.43 -7.57
CA ARG A 46 9.09 -1.90 -6.23
C ARG A 46 8.64 -0.45 -6.09
N ASP A 47 8.98 0.39 -7.05
CA ASP A 47 8.62 1.82 -7.04
C ASP A 47 7.09 2.02 -7.02
N TYR A 48 6.33 1.17 -7.74
CA TYR A 48 4.87 1.17 -7.69
C TYR A 48 4.37 0.77 -6.30
N LEU A 49 4.88 -0.34 -5.73
CA LEU A 49 4.48 -0.78 -4.39
C LEU A 49 4.79 0.28 -3.33
N ASP A 50 5.99 0.85 -3.34
CA ASP A 50 6.41 1.90 -2.42
C ASP A 50 5.45 3.10 -2.49
N THR A 51 5.11 3.54 -3.71
CA THR A 51 4.13 4.63 -3.91
C THR A 51 2.76 4.26 -3.33
N ARG A 52 2.24 3.07 -3.67
CA ARG A 52 0.91 2.63 -3.21
C ARG A 52 0.85 2.41 -1.70
N PHE A 53 1.92 1.93 -1.10
CA PHE A 53 2.01 1.76 0.36
C PHE A 53 2.08 3.11 1.05
N SER A 54 2.86 4.07 0.55
CA SER A 54 2.95 5.40 1.14
C SER A 54 1.62 6.18 1.04
N GLU A 55 0.91 6.06 -0.09
CA GLU A 55 -0.46 6.57 -0.24
C GLU A 55 -1.44 5.90 0.75
N PHE A 56 -1.30 4.59 0.92
CA PHE A 56 -2.14 3.81 1.83
C PHE A 56 -1.93 4.23 3.28
N GLU A 57 -0.68 4.34 3.73
CA GLU A 57 -0.30 4.81 5.07
C GLU A 57 -0.87 6.20 5.34
N THR A 58 -0.66 7.14 4.42
CA THR A 58 -1.20 8.51 4.52
C THR A 58 -2.72 8.52 4.68
N ARG A 59 -3.44 7.70 3.91
CA ARG A 59 -4.90 7.61 3.96
C ARG A 59 -5.38 6.99 5.26
N VAL A 60 -4.70 5.95 5.75
CA VAL A 60 -5.05 5.29 7.01
C VAL A 60 -4.83 6.24 8.19
N GLU A 61 -3.69 6.92 8.23
CA GLU A 61 -3.35 7.89 9.27
C GLU A 61 -4.37 9.03 9.30
N ALA A 62 -4.70 9.63 8.16
CA ALA A 62 -5.69 10.69 8.07
C ALA A 62 -7.08 10.24 8.57
N ASN A 63 -7.51 9.03 8.20
CA ASN A 63 -8.78 8.48 8.65
C ASN A 63 -8.78 8.19 10.16
N MET A 64 -7.67 7.65 10.70
CA MET A 64 -7.54 7.40 12.14
C MET A 64 -7.58 8.71 12.92
N ASN A 65 -6.80 9.71 12.52
CA ASN A 65 -6.78 11.03 13.16
C ASN A 65 -8.16 11.68 13.17
N LYS A 66 -8.91 11.59 12.07
CA LYS A 66 -10.29 12.08 12.00
C LYS A 66 -11.20 11.36 13.01
N ARG A 67 -11.14 10.04 13.06
CA ARG A 67 -11.96 9.24 13.99
C ARG A 67 -11.62 9.52 15.45
N PHE A 68 -10.33 9.67 15.79
CA PHE A 68 -9.93 10.04 17.15
C PHE A 68 -10.41 11.44 17.51
N ALA A 69 -10.30 12.42 16.61
CA ALA A 69 -10.84 13.75 16.86
C ALA A 69 -12.36 13.77 17.05
N GLU A 70 -13.11 12.91 16.35
CA GLU A 70 -14.55 12.72 16.56
C GLU A 70 -14.85 12.11 17.93
N VAL A 71 -14.08 11.11 18.35
CA VAL A 71 -14.18 10.49 19.68
C VAL A 71 -13.89 11.51 20.79
N ASP A 72 -12.85 12.32 20.65
CA ASP A 72 -12.49 13.37 21.61
C ASP A 72 -13.62 14.40 21.77
N LYS A 73 -14.23 14.82 20.65
CA LYS A 73 -15.40 15.71 20.67
C LYS A 73 -16.59 15.08 21.40
N HIS A 74 -16.86 13.81 21.15
CA HIS A 74 -17.95 13.10 21.81
C HIS A 74 -17.74 13.01 23.32
N PHE A 75 -16.52 12.68 23.77
CA PHE A 75 -16.20 12.68 25.20
C PHE A 75 -16.29 14.06 25.84
N ALA A 76 -15.86 15.12 25.14
CA ALA A 76 -16.02 16.49 25.62
C ALA A 76 -17.50 16.87 25.79
N SER A 77 -18.35 16.48 24.83
CA SER A 77 -19.80 16.69 24.91
C SER A 77 -20.42 15.96 26.10
N LEU A 78 -20.13 14.66 26.27
CA LEU A 78 -20.62 13.87 27.40
C LEU A 78 -20.19 14.46 28.75
N ARG A 79 -18.95 14.97 28.85
CA ARG A 79 -18.47 15.63 30.06
C ARG A 79 -19.27 16.89 30.37
N LEU A 80 -19.60 17.70 29.36
CA LEU A 80 -20.40 18.91 29.54
C LEU A 80 -21.84 18.60 29.96
N GLU A 81 -22.44 17.59 29.34
CA GLU A 81 -23.78 17.11 29.69
C GLU A 81 -23.85 16.63 31.14
N LEU A 82 -22.91 15.77 31.57
CA LEU A 82 -22.79 15.31 32.95
C LEU A 82 -22.59 16.46 33.95
N LEU A 83 -21.76 17.45 33.62
CA LEU A 83 -21.57 18.62 34.47
C LEU A 83 -22.86 19.44 34.60
N GLY A 84 -23.63 19.56 33.51
CA GLY A 84 -24.95 20.19 33.51
C GLY A 84 -25.94 19.47 34.41
N GLU A 85 -26.07 18.14 34.26
CA GLU A 85 -26.96 17.31 35.09
C GLU A 85 -26.61 17.41 36.58
N VAL A 86 -25.32 17.32 36.94
CA VAL A 86 -24.86 17.48 38.32
C VAL A 86 -25.18 18.88 38.86
N GLY A 87 -25.04 19.91 38.03
CA GLY A 87 -25.42 21.28 38.36
C GLY A 87 -26.92 21.40 38.68
N HIS A 88 -27.76 20.81 37.84
CA HIS A 88 -29.20 20.80 38.01
C HIS A 88 -29.62 20.08 39.31
N VAL A 89 -29.08 18.89 39.57
CA VAL A 89 -29.34 18.14 40.81
C VAL A 89 -28.93 18.93 42.05
N ARG A 90 -27.81 19.66 42.00
CA ARG A 90 -27.36 20.50 43.12
C ARG A 90 -28.36 21.63 43.40
N GLU A 91 -28.91 22.25 42.36
CA GLU A 91 -29.90 23.32 42.47
C GLU A 91 -31.21 22.80 43.09
N GLU A 92 -31.70 21.65 42.62
CA GLU A 92 -32.89 21.00 43.18
C GLU A 92 -32.74 20.69 44.68
N ILE A 93 -31.59 20.14 45.10
CA ILE A 93 -31.31 19.87 46.53
C ILE A 93 -31.25 21.17 47.34
N GLY A 94 -30.68 22.23 46.79
CA GLY A 94 -30.59 23.54 47.44
C GLY A 94 -31.96 24.17 47.68
N ASN A 95 -32.90 24.00 46.74
CA ASN A 95 -34.26 24.55 46.84
C ASN A 95 -35.18 23.77 47.79
N VAL A 96 -34.81 22.53 48.16
CA VAL A 96 -35.60 21.66 49.07
C VAL A 96 -35.19 21.83 50.54
N ARG A 97 -34.07 22.50 50.84
CA ARG A 97 -33.58 22.80 52.19
C ARG A 97 -34.00 24.18 52.67
#